data_AF-A0A935X839-F1
#
_entry.id   AF-A0A935X839-F1
#
_cell.length_a   1.000
_cell.length_b   1.000
_cell.length_c   1.000
_cell.angle_alpha   90.00
_cell.angle_beta   90.00
_cell.angle_gamma   90.00
#
_symmetry.space_group_name_H-M   'P 1'
#
loop_
_entity.id
_entity.type
_entity.pdbx_description
1 polymer ?
#
loop_
_entity_poly.entity_id
_entity_poly.type
_entity_poly.pdbx_seq_one_letter_code
_entity_poly.pdbx_strand_id
1 'polypeptide(L)'
;MPAPLLPLAAAALLSAFAPDTSHCVAAADFLRDRQRLVVAVEPDTIDDWRTRRRHPGCRVTAAGASPLGVARAATGLYERLRAAGWTRTPDPMDAPNEASLRFRRDGADCLFNVYEVPRLYTEAEFRVNEAVTPAAGEVRYQVFVMCMPALAAATR
;
A
#
# COMPACT_ATOMS: atom_id res chain seq x y z
N MET A 1 30.35 40.47 45.64
CA MET A 1 30.13 39.07 45.22
C MET A 1 29.02 39.06 44.18
N PRO A 2 29.26 38.82 42.89
CA PRO A 2 28.20 38.69 41.90
C PRO A 2 27.76 37.23 41.75
N ALA A 3 26.46 36.99 41.69
CA ALA A 3 25.86 35.67 41.47
C ALA A 3 26.03 35.22 40.02
N PRO A 4 26.26 33.92 39.75
CA PRO A 4 26.35 33.41 38.39
C PRO A 4 24.95 33.24 37.81
N LEU A 5 24.66 33.94 36.71
CA LEU A 5 23.53 33.65 35.84
C LEU A 5 23.89 32.44 34.96
N LEU A 6 23.35 31.27 35.29
CA LEU A 6 23.36 30.10 34.40
C LEU A 6 22.35 30.32 33.26
N PRO A 7 22.75 30.23 31.98
CA PRO A 7 21.78 30.16 30.90
C PRO A 7 21.24 28.73 30.80
N LEU A 8 19.98 28.53 31.16
CA LEU A 8 19.18 27.39 30.68
C LEU A 8 18.92 27.61 29.19
N ALA A 9 19.74 27.04 28.32
CA ALA A 9 19.41 26.90 26.91
C ALA A 9 18.65 25.57 26.71
N ALA A 10 17.35 25.70 26.46
CA ALA A 10 16.43 24.61 26.20
C ALA A 10 16.85 23.80 24.97
N ALA A 11 17.06 22.49 25.15
CA ALA A 11 17.16 21.55 24.05
C ALA A 11 15.77 21.40 23.41
N ALA A 12 15.54 22.08 22.29
CA ALA A 12 14.36 21.85 21.47
C ALA A 12 14.44 20.45 20.86
N LEU A 13 13.71 19.49 21.44
CA LEU A 13 13.45 18.19 20.85
C LEU A 13 12.60 18.39 19.59
N LEU A 14 13.27 18.52 18.43
CA LEU A 14 12.63 18.39 17.12
C LEU A 14 12.22 16.93 16.96
N SER A 15 11.04 16.57 17.46
CA SER A 15 10.35 15.35 17.04
C SER A 15 9.99 15.52 15.56
N ALA A 16 10.83 14.98 14.68
CA ALA A 16 10.42 14.74 13.31
C ALA A 16 9.24 13.75 13.38
N PHE A 17 8.02 14.25 13.12
CA PHE A 17 6.86 13.38 12.95
C PHE A 17 7.18 12.45 11.77
N ALA A 18 7.40 11.17 12.07
CA ALA A 18 7.46 10.16 11.02
C ALA A 18 6.13 10.23 10.25
N PRO A 19 6.18 10.30 8.91
CA PRO A 19 4.96 10.29 8.10
C PRO A 19 4.08 9.08 8.45
N ASP A 20 2.78 9.31 8.65
CA ASP A 20 1.84 8.28 9.11
C ASP A 20 1.57 7.24 8.01
N THR A 21 1.83 5.96 8.31
CA THR A 21 1.56 4.81 7.45
C THR A 21 0.53 3.85 8.04
N SER A 22 -0.19 4.26 9.08
CA SER A 22 -1.15 3.42 9.83
C SER A 22 -2.21 2.77 8.93
N HIS A 23 -2.69 3.50 7.91
CA HIS A 23 -3.67 2.98 6.94
C HIS A 23 -3.16 1.80 6.10
N CYS A 24 -1.85 1.58 6.01
CA CYS A 24 -1.25 0.51 5.22
C CYS A 24 -0.98 -0.76 6.03
N VAL A 25 -1.06 -0.73 7.36
CA VAL A 25 -0.66 -1.85 8.23
C VAL A 25 -1.41 -3.12 7.83
N ALA A 26 -2.74 -3.06 7.77
CA ALA A 26 -3.56 -4.23 7.43
C ALA A 26 -3.24 -4.79 6.01
N ALA A 27 -3.01 -3.92 5.03
CA ALA A 27 -2.67 -4.33 3.67
C ALA A 27 -1.27 -4.95 3.61
N ALA A 28 -0.30 -4.33 4.27
CA ALA A 28 1.08 -4.79 4.32
C ALA A 28 1.18 -6.16 5.01
N ASP A 29 0.51 -6.34 6.14
CA ASP A 29 0.49 -7.61 6.87
C ASP A 29 -0.21 -8.71 6.06
N PHE A 30 -1.31 -8.38 5.38
CA PHE A 30 -1.94 -9.33 4.46
C PHE A 30 -0.98 -9.76 3.33
N LEU A 31 -0.30 -8.82 2.67
CA LEU A 31 0.61 -9.14 1.57
C LEU A 31 1.86 -9.89 2.07
N ARG A 32 2.40 -9.54 3.23
CA ARG A 32 3.58 -10.18 3.81
C ARG A 32 3.27 -11.56 4.38
N ASP A 33 2.25 -11.67 5.21
CA ASP A 33 2.05 -12.87 6.02
C ASP A 33 1.14 -13.88 5.34
N ARG A 34 0.11 -13.41 4.63
CA ARG A 34 -0.86 -14.27 3.94
C ARG A 34 -0.49 -14.53 2.48
N GLN A 35 0.07 -13.55 1.78
CA GLN A 35 0.50 -13.72 0.39
C GLN A 35 1.98 -14.06 0.24
N ARG A 36 2.77 -13.96 1.32
CA ARG A 36 4.20 -14.28 1.33
C ARG A 36 5.00 -13.45 0.31
N LEU A 37 4.58 -12.20 0.11
CA LEU A 37 5.27 -11.26 -0.77
C LEU A 37 6.38 -10.53 -0.03
N VAL A 38 7.37 -10.06 -0.79
CA VAL A 38 8.30 -9.03 -0.31
C VAL A 38 7.55 -7.69 -0.34
N VAL A 39 7.61 -6.92 0.74
CA VAL A 39 6.77 -5.73 0.94
C VAL A 39 7.61 -4.54 1.40
N ALA A 40 7.43 -3.39 0.77
CA ALA A 40 7.86 -2.08 1.23
C ALA A 40 6.64 -1.18 1.49
N VAL A 41 6.69 -0.40 2.56
CA VAL A 41 5.63 0.56 2.93
C VAL A 41 6.24 1.94 2.98
N GLU A 42 5.58 2.91 2.34
CA GLU A 42 6.01 4.30 2.31
C GLU A 42 4.81 5.21 2.57
N PRO A 43 5.00 6.38 3.20
CA PRO A 43 3.98 7.42 3.20
C PRO A 43 3.72 7.93 1.78
N ASP A 44 2.49 8.38 1.53
CA ASP A 44 2.12 8.93 0.23
C ASP A 44 0.99 9.97 0.35
N THR A 45 0.76 10.70 -0.74
CA THR A 45 -0.42 11.54 -0.93
C THR A 45 -1.21 11.01 -2.11
N ILE A 46 -2.41 10.49 -1.84
CA ILE A 46 -3.22 9.79 -2.84
C ILE A 46 -4.15 10.78 -3.52
N ASP A 47 -4.03 10.89 -4.84
CA ASP A 47 -5.00 11.61 -5.67
C ASP A 47 -6.24 10.74 -5.87
N ASP A 48 -7.27 10.98 -5.06
CA ASP A 48 -8.52 10.23 -5.12
C ASP A 48 -9.45 10.85 -6.14
N TRP A 49 -9.56 10.16 -7.27
CA TRP A 49 -10.42 10.59 -8.37
C TRP A 49 -11.89 10.71 -7.96
N ARG A 50 -12.39 9.87 -7.04
CA ARG A 50 -13.80 9.86 -6.61
C ARG A 50 -14.18 11.16 -5.93
N THR A 51 -13.30 11.67 -5.07
CA THR A 51 -13.51 12.95 -4.37
C THR A 51 -12.88 14.14 -5.08
N ARG A 52 -12.05 13.90 -6.11
CA ARG A 52 -11.22 14.90 -6.80
C ARG A 52 -10.33 15.67 -5.81
N ARG A 53 -9.81 14.96 -4.80
CA ARG A 53 -9.00 15.53 -3.72
C ARG A 53 -7.79 14.64 -3.46
N ARG A 54 -6.75 15.28 -2.94
CA ARG A 54 -5.58 14.61 -2.40
C ARG A 54 -5.79 14.28 -0.93
N HIS A 55 -5.53 13.05 -0.55
CA HIS A 55 -5.62 12.59 0.83
C HIS A 55 -4.25 12.17 1.34
N PRO A 56 -3.88 12.51 2.59
CA PRO A 56 -2.74 11.87 3.23
C PRO A 56 -3.04 10.38 3.35
N GLY A 57 -2.03 9.57 3.07
CA GLY A 57 -2.14 8.13 3.15
C GLY A 57 -0.78 7.49 3.04
N CYS A 58 -0.78 6.29 2.48
CA CYS A 58 0.43 5.53 2.33
C CYS A 58 0.29 4.56 1.18
N ARG A 59 1.42 4.03 0.74
CA ARG A 59 1.49 3.01 -0.28
C ARG A 59 2.23 1.77 0.19
N VAL A 60 1.83 0.65 -0.38
CA VAL A 60 2.50 -0.63 -0.22
C VAL A 60 2.95 -1.09 -1.59
N THR A 61 4.26 -1.26 -1.77
CA THR A 61 4.84 -1.85 -2.98
C THR A 61 5.28 -3.26 -2.63
N ALA A 62 4.81 -4.25 -3.38
CA ALA A 62 5.10 -5.64 -3.10
C ALA A 62 5.40 -6.43 -4.37
N ALA A 63 6.19 -7.49 -4.24
CA ALA A 63 6.51 -8.41 -5.33
C ALA A 63 6.53 -9.85 -4.85
N GLY A 64 6.20 -10.76 -5.77
CA GLY A 64 6.32 -12.20 -5.59
C GLY A 64 6.45 -12.91 -6.93
N ALA A 65 6.48 -14.24 -6.89
CA ALA A 65 6.54 -15.08 -8.07
C ALA A 65 5.40 -16.11 -8.02
N SER A 66 4.90 -16.51 -9.18
CA SER A 66 3.83 -17.50 -9.28
C SER A 66 3.91 -18.30 -10.59
N PRO A 67 3.69 -19.62 -10.56
CA PRO A 67 3.60 -20.44 -11.77
C PRO A 67 2.26 -20.28 -12.50
N LEU A 68 1.28 -19.58 -11.91
CA LEU A 68 -0.08 -19.46 -12.45
C LEU A 68 -0.23 -18.31 -13.46
N GLY A 69 0.79 -17.47 -13.62
CA GLY A 69 0.72 -16.21 -14.34
C GLY A 69 -0.04 -15.12 -13.58
N VAL A 70 0.09 -13.88 -14.06
CA VAL A 70 -0.36 -12.68 -13.33
C VAL A 70 -1.88 -12.58 -13.19
N ALA A 71 -2.63 -12.93 -14.24
CA ALA A 71 -4.10 -12.86 -14.20
C ALA A 71 -4.69 -13.76 -13.10
N ARG A 72 -4.23 -15.01 -13.00
CA ARG A 72 -4.68 -15.95 -11.96
C ARG A 72 -4.17 -15.54 -10.58
N ALA A 73 -2.95 -15.01 -10.48
CA ALA A 73 -2.43 -14.45 -9.24
C ALA A 73 -3.31 -13.30 -8.73
N ALA A 74 -3.75 -12.41 -9.62
CA ALA A 74 -4.66 -11.31 -9.30
C ALA A 74 -6.04 -11.80 -8.83
N THR A 75 -6.67 -12.72 -9.56
CA THR A 75 -7.95 -13.32 -9.16
C THR A 75 -7.85 -13.94 -7.75
N GLY A 76 -6.82 -14.75 -7.53
CA GLY A 76 -6.60 -15.40 -6.23
C GLY A 76 -6.32 -14.40 -5.11
N LEU A 77 -5.59 -13.30 -5.37
CA LEU A 77 -5.36 -12.23 -4.41
C LEU A 77 -6.69 -11.65 -3.93
N TYR A 78 -7.58 -11.30 -4.86
CA TYR A 78 -8.87 -10.68 -4.54
C TYR A 78 -9.83 -11.62 -3.82
N GLU A 79 -9.82 -12.91 -4.16
CA GLU A 79 -10.54 -13.94 -3.41
C GLU A 79 -10.04 -14.04 -1.97
N ARG A 80 -8.71 -14.05 -1.77
CA ARG A 80 -8.11 -14.12 -0.44
C ARG A 80 -8.33 -12.86 0.38
N LEU A 81 -8.39 -11.68 -0.24
CA LEU A 81 -8.79 -10.44 0.45
C LEU A 81 -10.21 -10.56 1.00
N ARG A 82 -11.17 -10.98 0.16
CA ARG A 82 -12.56 -11.21 0.59
C ARG A 82 -12.64 -12.24 1.73
N ALA A 83 -11.94 -13.37 1.58
CA ALA A 83 -11.89 -14.40 2.62
C ALA A 83 -11.25 -13.92 3.93
N ALA A 84 -10.33 -12.94 3.85
CA ALA A 84 -9.73 -12.31 5.02
C ALA A 84 -10.60 -11.21 5.65
N GLY A 85 -11.83 -10.99 5.18
CA GLY A 85 -12.77 -10.01 5.73
C GLY A 85 -12.66 -8.61 5.14
N TRP A 86 -11.91 -8.42 4.06
CA TRP A 86 -11.91 -7.13 3.35
C TRP A 86 -13.21 -6.95 2.57
N THR A 87 -13.83 -5.78 2.71
CA THR A 87 -15.09 -5.47 2.03
C THR A 87 -14.80 -4.77 0.71
N ARG A 88 -15.33 -5.27 -0.42
CA ARG A 88 -15.19 -4.56 -1.70
C ARG A 88 -15.95 -3.23 -1.63
N THR A 89 -15.31 -2.15 -2.04
CA THR A 89 -15.94 -0.83 -2.20
C THR A 89 -15.93 -0.46 -3.68
N PRO A 90 -16.95 -0.87 -4.46
CA PRO A 90 -16.95 -0.71 -5.91
C PRO A 90 -16.67 0.73 -6.33
N ASP A 91 -15.85 0.88 -7.35
CA ASP A 91 -15.66 2.13 -8.05
C ASP A 91 -16.56 2.16 -9.30
N PRO A 92 -17.21 3.29 -9.64
CA PRO A 92 -18.10 3.36 -10.81
C PRO A 92 -17.44 2.96 -12.13
N MET A 93 -16.11 3.05 -12.20
CA MET A 93 -15.31 2.71 -13.36
C MET A 93 -14.71 1.30 -13.31
N ASP A 94 -15.01 0.48 -12.28
CA ASP A 94 -14.50 -0.88 -12.18
C ASP A 94 -14.82 -1.68 -13.46
N ALA A 95 -13.85 -1.92 -14.33
CA ALA A 95 -14.03 -2.78 -15.49
C ALA A 95 -14.00 -4.28 -15.08
N PRO A 96 -14.74 -5.15 -15.78
CA PRO A 96 -14.88 -6.57 -15.41
C PRO A 96 -13.56 -7.37 -15.38
N ASN A 97 -12.50 -6.83 -16.00
CA ASN A 97 -11.19 -7.47 -16.11
C ASN A 97 -10.09 -6.68 -15.37
N GLU A 98 -10.46 -5.77 -14.48
CA GLU A 98 -9.49 -4.86 -13.88
C GLU A 98 -8.51 -5.55 -12.96
N ALA A 99 -7.24 -5.29 -13.22
CA ALA A 99 -6.16 -5.61 -12.33
C ALA A 99 -6.06 -4.60 -11.16
N SER A 100 -7.03 -3.68 -11.01
CA SER A 100 -7.09 -2.69 -9.93
C SER A 100 -8.43 -2.76 -9.21
N LEU A 101 -8.48 -3.08 -7.92
CA LEU A 101 -9.74 -3.15 -7.18
C LEU A 101 -9.60 -2.53 -5.79
N ARG A 102 -10.63 -1.80 -5.36
CA ARG A 102 -10.65 -1.13 -4.05
C ARG A 102 -11.35 -1.96 -2.97
N PHE A 103 -10.69 -2.09 -1.83
CA PHE A 103 -11.22 -2.78 -0.67
C PHE A 103 -11.09 -1.93 0.60
N ARG A 104 -12.02 -2.12 1.53
CA ARG A 104 -12.04 -1.47 2.83
C ARG A 104 -11.75 -2.45 3.95
N ARG A 105 -10.96 -1.98 4.91
CA ARG A 105 -10.70 -2.66 6.19
C ARG A 105 -10.18 -1.66 7.21
N ASP A 106 -10.54 -1.85 8.48
CA ASP A 106 -9.98 -1.10 9.63
C ASP A 106 -9.99 0.43 9.44
N GLY A 107 -11.05 0.96 8.82
CA GLY A 107 -11.21 2.39 8.58
C GLY A 107 -10.36 2.96 7.43
N ALA A 108 -9.72 2.12 6.61
CA ALA A 108 -8.97 2.52 5.43
C ALA A 108 -9.59 1.97 4.14
N ASP A 109 -9.57 2.78 3.07
CA ASP A 109 -9.83 2.37 1.70
C ASP A 109 -8.50 2.15 0.97
N CYS A 110 -8.27 0.92 0.51
CA CYS A 110 -7.05 0.51 -0.17
C CYS A 110 -7.36 0.10 -1.62
N LEU A 111 -6.73 0.77 -2.59
CA LEU A 111 -6.77 0.40 -4.00
C LEU A 111 -5.60 -0.54 -4.31
N PHE A 112 -5.89 -1.81 -4.57
CA PHE A 112 -4.90 -2.83 -4.91
C PHE A 112 -4.75 -2.92 -6.41
N ASN A 113 -3.53 -2.86 -6.92
CA ASN A 113 -3.18 -2.96 -8.33
C ASN A 113 -2.23 -4.13 -8.52
N VAL A 114 -2.53 -5.06 -9.42
CA VAL A 114 -1.68 -6.21 -9.74
C VAL A 114 -1.14 -6.06 -11.16
N TYR A 115 0.15 -6.27 -11.35
CA TYR A 115 0.78 -6.07 -12.66
C TYR A 115 2.03 -6.95 -12.83
N GLU A 116 2.46 -7.15 -14.07
CA GLU A 116 3.54 -8.07 -14.45
C GLU A 116 4.90 -7.39 -14.60
N VAL A 117 4.91 -6.20 -15.20
CA VAL A 117 6.12 -5.44 -15.52
C VAL A 117 6.20 -4.23 -14.59
N PRO A 118 7.35 -3.95 -13.95
CA PRO A 118 7.55 -2.75 -13.13
C PRO A 118 7.05 -1.48 -13.83
N ARG A 119 6.23 -0.68 -13.14
CA ARG A 119 5.51 0.45 -13.74
C ARG A 119 5.63 1.74 -12.93
N LEU A 120 6.13 1.66 -11.70
CA LEU A 120 6.24 2.80 -10.78
C LEU A 120 7.59 3.50 -10.91
N TYR A 121 8.64 2.76 -11.26
CA TYR A 121 10.02 3.25 -11.38
C TYR A 121 10.51 3.95 -10.10
N THR A 122 10.14 3.42 -8.94
CA THR A 122 10.54 3.92 -7.62
C THR A 122 11.60 3.03 -6.98
N GLU A 123 12.36 3.58 -6.02
CA GLU A 123 13.34 2.80 -5.24
C GLU A 123 12.68 1.60 -4.54
N ALA A 124 11.49 1.79 -3.97
CA ALA A 124 10.73 0.70 -3.35
C ALA A 124 10.40 -0.42 -4.35
N GLU A 125 9.98 -0.08 -5.58
CA GLU A 125 9.68 -1.08 -6.61
C GLU A 125 10.94 -1.84 -7.04
N PHE A 126 12.07 -1.15 -7.21
CA PHE A 126 13.35 -1.83 -7.51
C PHE A 126 13.75 -2.78 -6.37
N ARG A 127 13.75 -2.29 -5.13
CA ARG A 127 14.13 -3.06 -3.95
C ARG A 127 13.31 -4.34 -3.75
N VAL A 128 11.99 -4.28 -3.89
CA VAL A 128 11.17 -5.49 -3.73
C VAL A 128 11.33 -6.47 -4.91
N ASN A 129 11.58 -5.97 -6.13
CA ASN A 129 11.77 -6.83 -7.29
C ASN A 129 13.13 -7.53 -7.27
N GLU A 130 14.19 -6.84 -6.84
CA GLU A 130 15.54 -7.42 -6.65
C GLU A 130 15.55 -8.52 -5.59
N ALA A 131 14.73 -8.38 -4.55
CA ALA A 131 14.59 -9.37 -3.50
C ALA A 131 13.80 -10.64 -3.91
N VAL A 132 13.18 -10.65 -5.10
CA VAL A 132 12.39 -11.78 -5.60
C VAL A 132 13.11 -12.44 -6.76
N THR A 133 13.51 -13.70 -6.57
CA THR A 133 14.08 -14.56 -7.62
C THR A 133 13.06 -15.64 -7.98
N PRO A 134 12.36 -15.55 -9.14
CA PRO A 134 11.43 -16.58 -9.57
C PRO A 134 12.12 -17.92 -9.78
N ALA A 135 11.48 -19.01 -9.35
CA ALA A 135 11.92 -20.35 -9.68
C ALA A 135 11.61 -20.69 -11.15
N ALA A 136 12.12 -21.83 -11.62
CA ALA A 136 11.82 -22.33 -12.97
C ALA A 136 10.30 -22.50 -13.16
N GLY A 137 9.75 -21.85 -14.19
CA GLY A 137 8.32 -21.87 -14.50
C GLY A 137 7.48 -20.85 -13.73
N GLU A 138 8.07 -20.05 -12.85
CA GLU A 138 7.38 -18.94 -12.19
C GLU A 138 7.57 -17.62 -12.94
N VAL A 139 6.55 -16.77 -12.87
CA VAL A 139 6.61 -15.39 -13.37
C VAL A 139 6.52 -14.44 -12.19
N ARG A 140 7.40 -13.43 -12.18
CA ARG A 140 7.33 -12.35 -11.19
C ARG A 140 6.06 -11.52 -11.44
N TYR A 141 5.36 -11.17 -10.37
CA TYR A 141 4.27 -10.21 -10.41
C TYR A 141 4.40 -9.23 -9.25
N GLN A 142 3.75 -8.08 -9.40
CA GLN A 142 3.81 -6.98 -8.46
C GLN A 142 2.41 -6.67 -7.95
N VAL A 143 2.35 -6.18 -6.72
CA VAL A 143 1.14 -5.63 -6.12
C VAL A 143 1.46 -4.25 -5.59
N PHE A 144 0.75 -3.23 -6.08
CA PHE A 144 0.83 -1.87 -5.60
C PHE A 144 -0.48 -1.47 -4.94
N VAL A 145 -0.41 -1.05 -3.68
CA VAL A 145 -1.57 -0.68 -2.89
C VAL A 145 -1.46 0.77 -2.48
N MET A 146 -2.53 1.54 -2.67
CA MET A 146 -2.66 2.89 -2.13
C MET A 146 -3.77 2.90 -1.09
N CYS A 147 -3.45 3.20 0.16
CA CYS A 147 -4.39 3.23 1.28
C CYS A 147 -4.56 4.64 1.84
N MET A 148 -5.81 5.05 1.99
CA MET A 148 -6.21 6.34 2.56
C MET A 148 -7.34 6.12 3.59
N PRO A 149 -7.69 7.12 4.42
CA PRO A 149 -8.87 7.04 5.27
C PRO A 149 -10.10 6.60 4.46
N ALA A 150 -10.94 5.76 5.06
CA ALA A 150 -12.18 5.33 4.43
C ALA A 150 -13.09 6.53 4.18
N LEU A 151 -13.53 6.69 2.93
CA LEU A 151 -14.42 7.78 2.54
C LEU A 151 -15.86 7.28 2.38
N ALA A 152 -16.85 8.17 2.46
CA ALA A 152 -18.21 7.78 2.12
C ALA A 152 -18.28 7.26 0.67
N ALA A 153 -19.19 6.32 0.40
CA ALA A 153 -19.46 5.92 -0.97
C ALA A 153 -19.96 7.13 -1.76
N ALA A 154 -19.35 7.45 -2.91
CA ALA A 154 -19.92 8.44 -3.81
C ALA A 154 -21.30 7.91 -4.27
N THR A 155 -22.34 8.73 -4.13
CA THR A 155 -23.65 8.44 -4.70
C THR A 155 -23.51 8.38 -6.23
N ARG A 156 -24.07 7.32 -6.84
CA ARG A 156 -24.16 7.21 -8.31
C ARG A 156 -25.01 8.34 -8.89
#